data_AF-Q7BI79-F1
#
_entry.id   AF-Q7BI79-F1
#
_cell.length_a   1.000
_cell.length_b   1.000
_cell.length_c   1.000
_cell.angle_alpha   90.00
_cell.angle_beta   90.00
_cell.angle_gamma   90.00
#
_symmetry.space_group_name_H-M   'P 1'
#
loop_
_entity.id
_entity.type
_entity.pdbx_description
1 polymer ?
#
loop_
_entity_poly.entity_id
_entity_poly.type
_entity_poly.pdbx_seq_one_letter_code
_entity_poly.pdbx_strand_id
1 'polypeptide(L)'
;MIIHGHILLIRLDRFHLFHRIVDCNFTSGKTESRMSHFYRGMIFLPCGNVYLCRLNKETDTGMETKSQNLKDKLYMWYKVRELQSKGLNKTQIGKYLGVDRSTVRRYLRTSREELFRKQNSHREYELKLGKYEEYVRGTLEEYPYISAARMHDWLKECYPDFPRVCDKTVFNFVDRIRRKYGIGKKSEVRIRRDYEKLPETPYGEYAQADFGEKWIPVKNGGSTKVYFFAIVLTRSRYKFIHFSRRPFDTELAIYAHELAFQYFGGRPEKIIYDQDRVLIARENLGDLILTGKFQSFIKEQHFQPVFCRRSDPESKGKVENVVKYVKENFLVARVLQDIPGLNEEARKWLERTGNGKVHGTTRLVPSEEFAVEKGYLKPYYGLPQPPQEQMKEYHVRKDNTVQYRGNYYSLPCGTYRSGQTRVWLQETEGYVELYSKETGKIVARHPLCTRKGKTIYDERHRRPKSIGAQKLAERILVYVSGNREVALWMENLKRKKERYYKDNLEVVLHMMPGYDKDILIEAVHICLDKGIYNGDSVKSLCEHVHRRRNKETETDRTDSCPPRQTGLIQSYNEIFHGYDKT
;
A
#
# COMPACT_ATOMS: atom_id res chain seq x y z
N MET A 1 -63.72 -21.87 -9.06
CA MET A 1 -64.87 -22.41 -9.82
C MET A 1 -65.01 -21.57 -11.10
N ILE A 2 -64.90 -22.24 -12.24
CA ILE A 2 -65.35 -21.90 -13.61
C ILE A 2 -65.93 -20.48 -13.88
N ILE A 3 -65.25 -19.77 -14.79
CA ILE A 3 -65.71 -18.97 -15.97
C ILE A 3 -66.82 -17.92 -15.79
N HIS A 4 -66.54 -16.64 -16.11
CA HIS A 4 -67.07 -15.92 -17.30
C HIS A 4 -66.50 -14.51 -17.43
N GLY A 5 -65.86 -14.25 -18.58
CA GLY A 5 -65.48 -12.92 -19.02
C GLY A 5 -66.72 -12.19 -19.57
N HIS A 6 -66.91 -10.95 -19.12
CA HIS A 6 -67.81 -10.02 -19.75
C HIS A 6 -67.01 -8.89 -20.38
N ILE A 7 -67.13 -8.77 -21.70
CA ILE A 7 -66.84 -7.57 -22.47
C ILE A 7 -67.95 -6.57 -22.13
N LEU A 8 -67.60 -5.42 -21.54
CA LEU A 8 -68.52 -4.31 -21.37
C LEU A 8 -68.14 -3.21 -22.38
N LEU A 9 -68.92 -3.11 -23.44
CA LEU A 9 -68.95 -1.96 -24.35
C LEU A 9 -69.77 -0.86 -23.68
N ILE A 10 -69.13 0.24 -23.26
CA ILE A 10 -69.85 1.47 -22.87
C ILE A 10 -69.58 2.56 -23.89
N ARG A 11 -70.69 3.02 -24.47
CA ARG A 11 -70.87 4.15 -25.39
C ARG A 11 -70.82 5.44 -24.56
N LEU A 12 -69.98 6.40 -24.93
CA LEU A 12 -69.90 7.71 -24.27
C LEU A 12 -70.94 8.64 -24.88
N ASP A 13 -71.90 9.09 -24.06
CA ASP A 13 -72.72 10.26 -24.34
C ASP A 13 -72.77 11.19 -23.11
N ARG A 14 -72.36 12.44 -23.36
CA ARG A 14 -72.75 13.74 -22.75
C ARG A 14 -72.72 13.98 -21.21
N PHE A 15 -71.84 14.94 -20.88
CA PHE A 15 -72.07 16.23 -20.17
C PHE A 15 -72.49 16.30 -18.68
N HIS A 16 -71.87 17.31 -18.02
CA HIS A 16 -72.15 17.95 -16.71
C HIS A 16 -71.74 17.14 -15.46
N LEU A 17 -71.04 17.67 -14.45
CA LEU A 17 -71.19 18.93 -13.69
C LEU A 17 -69.85 19.17 -12.94
N PHE A 18 -69.16 20.32 -13.04
CA PHE A 18 -69.09 21.38 -12.01
C PHE A 18 -68.80 20.85 -10.58
N HIS A 19 -67.73 21.24 -9.86
CA HIS A 19 -67.52 22.60 -9.36
C HIS A 19 -66.06 22.86 -8.89
N ARG A 20 -65.63 24.11 -9.08
CA ARG A 20 -64.56 24.85 -8.39
C ARG A 20 -64.65 24.74 -6.86
N ILE A 21 -63.50 24.80 -6.17
CA ILE A 21 -63.13 25.85 -5.22
C ILE A 21 -61.62 25.77 -4.91
N VAL A 22 -61.03 26.96 -4.80
CA VAL A 22 -59.63 27.34 -4.66
C VAL A 22 -59.42 27.90 -3.23
N ASP A 23 -58.19 27.74 -2.72
CA ASP A 23 -57.54 28.43 -1.59
C ASP A 23 -58.01 28.17 -0.14
N CYS A 24 -57.12 27.63 0.69
CA CYS A 24 -56.43 28.45 1.71
C CYS A 24 -55.35 27.69 2.51
N ASN A 25 -54.40 28.50 2.95
CA ASN A 25 -53.13 28.27 3.62
C ASN A 25 -53.21 27.85 5.12
N PHE A 26 -52.08 27.30 5.58
CA PHE A 26 -51.47 27.32 6.93
C PHE A 26 -51.55 26.11 7.91
N THR A 27 -50.34 25.57 8.16
CA THR A 27 -49.71 25.11 9.42
C THR A 27 -50.37 24.08 10.34
N SER A 28 -49.71 22.92 10.48
CA SER A 28 -49.09 22.39 11.71
C SER A 28 -49.14 20.85 11.76
N GLY A 29 -48.13 20.23 12.40
CA GLY A 29 -48.31 18.93 13.06
C GLY A 29 -48.09 17.65 12.23
N LYS A 30 -46.89 17.10 12.35
CA LYS A 30 -46.48 15.67 12.40
C LYS A 30 -47.30 14.56 11.69
N THR A 31 -46.49 13.66 11.13
CA THR A 31 -46.62 12.20 10.90
C THR A 31 -47.20 11.63 9.60
N GLU A 32 -46.34 10.79 8.99
CA GLU A 32 -46.56 9.63 8.12
C GLU A 32 -46.96 9.78 6.63
N SER A 33 -45.97 9.43 5.78
CA SER A 33 -46.00 8.35 4.79
C SER A 33 -47.15 8.25 3.78
N ARG A 34 -46.72 8.24 2.50
CA ARG A 34 -47.37 7.75 1.27
C ARG A 34 -48.06 8.80 0.38
N MET A 35 -47.75 8.67 -0.91
CA MET A 35 -48.36 9.30 -2.09
C MET A 35 -47.92 10.72 -2.46
N SER A 36 -46.86 10.84 -3.27
CA SER A 36 -46.92 11.58 -4.55
C SER A 36 -45.59 11.53 -5.31
N HIS A 37 -45.41 10.49 -6.13
CA HIS A 37 -44.56 10.57 -7.33
C HIS A 37 -45.23 9.76 -8.43
N PHE A 38 -46.38 10.27 -8.89
CA PHE A 38 -46.96 9.91 -10.17
C PHE A 38 -47.31 11.24 -10.84
N TYR A 39 -46.92 11.39 -12.10
CA TYR A 39 -47.15 12.54 -12.98
C TYR A 39 -46.15 13.71 -12.93
N ARG A 40 -44.99 13.49 -13.58
CA ARG A 40 -44.36 14.53 -14.42
C ARG A 40 -43.70 13.84 -15.63
N GLY A 41 -44.27 14.04 -16.82
CA GLY A 41 -43.69 13.58 -18.09
C GLY A 41 -44.69 13.03 -19.11
N MET A 42 -45.66 13.85 -19.56
CA MET A 42 -46.45 13.56 -20.76
C MET A 42 -46.14 14.63 -21.82
N ILE A 43 -45.68 14.21 -23.00
CA ILE A 43 -45.59 15.01 -24.21
C ILE A 43 -46.76 14.59 -25.11
N PHE A 44 -47.58 15.56 -25.54
CA PHE A 44 -48.68 15.34 -26.48
C PHE A 44 -48.25 15.78 -27.89
N LEU A 45 -48.51 14.94 -28.89
CA LEU A 45 -48.53 15.31 -30.32
C LEU A 45 -49.88 14.87 -30.92
N PRO A 46 -50.48 15.66 -31.84
CA PRO A 46 -51.83 15.40 -32.30
C PRO A 46 -51.81 14.46 -33.52
N CYS A 47 -52.53 13.34 -33.45
CA CYS A 47 -53.24 12.73 -34.58
C CYS A 47 -54.07 11.52 -34.10
N GLY A 48 -55.40 11.62 -34.24
CA GLY A 48 -56.33 10.51 -34.46
C GLY A 48 -56.38 9.36 -33.43
N ASN A 49 -57.19 9.55 -32.38
CA ASN A 49 -57.95 8.54 -31.60
C ASN A 49 -57.42 7.10 -31.51
N VAL A 50 -56.48 6.81 -30.59
CA VAL A 50 -56.50 5.73 -29.57
C VAL A 50 -55.38 6.01 -28.55
N TYR A 51 -55.68 6.07 -27.25
CA TYR A 51 -54.66 6.16 -26.19
C TYR A 51 -54.25 4.75 -25.74
N LEU A 52 -52.96 4.39 -25.85
CA LEU A 52 -52.40 3.18 -25.25
C LEU A 52 -51.38 3.58 -24.17
N CYS A 53 -51.78 3.45 -22.91
CA CYS A 53 -50.90 3.67 -21.76
C CYS A 53 -49.99 2.44 -21.58
N ARG A 54 -48.67 2.62 -21.70
CA ARG A 54 -47.68 1.56 -21.49
C ARG A 54 -47.19 1.64 -20.04
N LEU A 55 -47.66 0.74 -19.19
CA LEU A 55 -47.11 0.53 -17.84
C LEU A 55 -45.72 -0.12 -17.97
N ASN A 56 -44.69 0.59 -17.49
CA ASN A 56 -43.35 0.03 -17.33
C ASN A 56 -43.36 -0.93 -16.14
N LYS A 57 -43.26 -2.23 -16.41
CA LYS A 57 -42.76 -3.22 -15.45
C LYS A 57 -41.45 -3.77 -15.96
N GLU A 58 -40.36 -3.27 -15.39
CA GLU A 58 -39.04 -3.88 -15.50
C GLU A 58 -38.97 -5.08 -14.55
N THR A 59 -39.32 -6.27 -15.04
CA THR A 59 -38.77 -7.57 -14.58
C THR A 59 -39.30 -8.66 -15.52
N ASP A 60 -38.40 -9.47 -16.07
CA ASP A 60 -38.67 -10.74 -16.77
C ASP A 60 -38.93 -10.72 -18.30
N THR A 61 -38.11 -9.98 -19.03
CA THR A 61 -38.21 -9.83 -20.50
C THR A 61 -37.90 -11.09 -21.31
N GLY A 62 -37.35 -12.16 -20.70
CA GLY A 62 -36.95 -13.39 -21.39
C GLY A 62 -38.03 -14.47 -21.46
N MET A 63 -38.93 -14.55 -20.48
CA MET A 63 -40.07 -15.48 -20.49
C MET A 63 -41.30 -14.87 -21.17
N GLU A 64 -41.55 -13.57 -20.98
CA GLU A 64 -42.69 -12.87 -21.59
C GLU A 64 -42.57 -12.79 -23.12
N THR A 65 -41.39 -12.52 -23.66
CA THR A 65 -41.17 -12.50 -25.13
C THR A 65 -41.30 -13.88 -25.79
N LYS A 66 -40.94 -14.96 -25.08
CA LYS A 66 -41.13 -16.34 -25.56
C LYS A 66 -42.60 -16.74 -25.57
N SER A 67 -43.33 -16.35 -24.52
CA SER A 67 -44.78 -16.55 -24.43
C SER A 67 -45.51 -15.79 -25.53
N GLN A 68 -45.09 -14.55 -25.82
CA GLN A 68 -45.67 -13.74 -26.89
C GLN A 68 -45.38 -14.31 -28.29
N ASN A 69 -44.14 -14.72 -28.58
CA ASN A 69 -43.78 -15.31 -29.88
C ASN A 69 -44.53 -16.62 -30.17
N LEU A 70 -44.76 -17.44 -29.12
CA LEU A 70 -45.57 -18.65 -29.21
C LEU A 70 -47.04 -18.33 -29.47
N LYS A 71 -47.60 -17.34 -28.77
CA LYS A 71 -48.98 -16.87 -28.98
C LYS A 71 -49.17 -16.34 -30.40
N ASP A 72 -48.21 -15.57 -30.92
CA ASP A 72 -48.27 -15.02 -32.27
C ASP A 72 -48.18 -16.12 -33.35
N LYS A 73 -47.27 -17.10 -33.19
CA LYS A 73 -47.18 -18.25 -34.10
C LYS A 73 -48.42 -19.14 -34.06
N LEU A 74 -49.01 -19.32 -32.88
CA LEU A 74 -50.23 -20.09 -32.70
C LEU A 74 -51.44 -19.36 -33.31
N TYR A 75 -51.54 -18.05 -33.08
CA TYR A 75 -52.52 -17.18 -33.73
C TYR A 75 -52.43 -17.27 -35.24
N MET A 76 -51.21 -17.14 -35.81
CA MET A 76 -50.99 -17.25 -37.25
C MET A 76 -51.38 -18.63 -37.78
N TRP A 77 -51.10 -19.72 -37.05
CA TRP A 77 -51.51 -21.06 -37.43
C TRP A 77 -53.05 -21.22 -37.47
N TYR A 78 -53.77 -20.72 -36.46
CA TYR A 78 -55.23 -20.74 -36.43
C TYR A 78 -55.82 -19.87 -37.54
N LYS A 79 -55.29 -18.65 -37.72
CA LYS A 79 -55.79 -17.68 -38.69
C LYS A 79 -55.65 -18.16 -40.13
N VAL A 80 -54.53 -18.83 -40.45
CA VAL A 80 -54.32 -19.44 -41.77
C VAL A 80 -55.36 -20.54 -42.05
N ARG A 81 -55.70 -21.38 -41.06
CA ARG A 81 -56.70 -22.45 -41.22
C ARG A 81 -58.13 -21.91 -41.30
N GLU A 82 -58.46 -20.87 -40.52
CA GLU A 82 -59.75 -20.17 -40.60
C GLU A 82 -59.97 -19.53 -41.97
N LEU A 83 -58.95 -18.88 -42.54
CA LEU A 83 -59.06 -18.29 -43.88
C LEU A 83 -59.14 -19.35 -44.97
N GLN A 84 -58.51 -20.53 -44.77
CA GLN A 84 -58.66 -21.66 -45.68
C GLN A 84 -60.08 -22.25 -45.63
N SER A 85 -60.69 -22.39 -44.44
CA SER A 85 -62.07 -22.89 -44.32
C SER A 85 -63.09 -21.92 -44.91
N LYS A 86 -62.76 -20.63 -44.98
CA LYS A 86 -63.54 -19.60 -45.69
C LYS A 86 -63.36 -19.63 -47.21
N GLY A 87 -62.63 -20.61 -47.77
CA GLY A 87 -62.49 -20.81 -49.20
C GLY A 87 -61.38 -20.00 -49.89
N LEU A 88 -60.56 -19.25 -49.15
CA LEU A 88 -59.47 -18.49 -49.75
C LEU A 88 -58.34 -19.40 -50.21
N ASN A 89 -57.77 -19.12 -51.38
CA ASN A 89 -56.60 -19.84 -51.86
C ASN A 89 -55.31 -19.37 -51.13
N LYS A 90 -54.27 -20.21 -51.13
CA LYS A 90 -53.01 -19.97 -50.39
C LYS A 90 -52.34 -18.63 -50.72
N THR A 91 -52.53 -18.10 -51.92
CA THR A 91 -51.96 -16.81 -52.36
C THR A 91 -52.75 -15.64 -51.76
N GLN A 92 -54.09 -15.74 -51.73
CA GLN A 92 -54.96 -14.74 -51.11
C GLN A 92 -54.75 -14.67 -49.59
N ILE A 93 -54.59 -15.83 -48.93
CA ILE A 93 -54.28 -15.90 -47.49
C ILE A 93 -52.95 -15.20 -47.19
N GLY A 94 -51.92 -15.42 -48.03
CA GLY A 94 -50.62 -14.76 -47.87
C GLY A 94 -50.71 -13.24 -47.99
N LYS A 95 -51.44 -12.74 -48.99
CA LYS A 95 -51.70 -11.29 -49.16
C LYS A 95 -52.47 -10.70 -47.98
N TYR A 96 -53.49 -11.40 -47.47
CA TYR A 96 -54.32 -10.94 -46.35
C TYR A 96 -53.54 -10.86 -45.03
N LEU A 97 -52.63 -11.81 -44.79
CA LEU A 97 -51.85 -11.88 -43.55
C LEU A 97 -50.46 -11.22 -43.65
N GLY A 98 -50.11 -10.66 -44.81
CA GLY A 98 -48.79 -10.07 -45.05
C GLY A 98 -47.63 -11.07 -44.98
N VAL A 99 -47.87 -12.35 -45.33
CA VAL A 99 -46.86 -13.42 -45.27
C VAL A 99 -46.72 -14.16 -46.60
N ASP A 100 -45.52 -14.70 -46.86
CA ASP A 100 -45.24 -15.41 -48.10
C ASP A 100 -46.08 -16.70 -48.26
N ARG A 101 -46.42 -17.05 -49.51
CA ARG A 101 -47.21 -18.25 -49.85
C ARG A 101 -46.59 -19.55 -49.32
N SER A 102 -45.25 -19.63 -49.27
CA SER A 102 -44.54 -20.77 -48.68
C SER A 102 -44.76 -20.87 -47.16
N THR A 103 -44.92 -19.75 -46.47
CA THR A 103 -45.21 -19.67 -45.04
C THR A 103 -46.64 -20.12 -44.74
N VAL A 104 -47.61 -19.72 -45.56
CA VAL A 104 -48.99 -20.24 -45.51
C VAL A 104 -49.00 -21.76 -45.71
N ARG A 105 -48.29 -22.26 -46.73
CA ARG A 105 -48.16 -23.71 -47.00
C ARG A 105 -47.52 -24.44 -45.80
N ARG A 106 -46.53 -23.85 -45.16
CA ARG A 106 -45.87 -24.39 -43.96
C ARG A 106 -46.86 -24.52 -42.81
N TYR A 107 -47.61 -23.47 -42.47
CA TYR A 107 -48.60 -23.52 -41.38
C TYR A 107 -49.72 -24.53 -41.63
N LEU A 108 -50.16 -24.70 -42.87
CA LEU A 108 -51.17 -25.70 -43.23
C LEU A 108 -50.66 -27.14 -43.09
N ARG A 109 -49.37 -27.38 -43.40
CA ARG A 109 -48.75 -28.71 -43.30
C ARG A 109 -48.36 -29.10 -41.88
N THR A 110 -48.02 -28.13 -41.04
CA THR A 110 -47.54 -28.38 -39.67
C THR A 110 -48.70 -28.67 -38.71
N SER A 111 -48.60 -29.75 -37.94
CA SER A 111 -49.58 -30.07 -36.88
C SER A 111 -49.40 -29.14 -35.66
N ARG A 112 -50.41 -29.06 -34.81
CA ARG A 112 -50.33 -28.29 -33.57
C ARG A 112 -49.21 -28.82 -32.67
N GLU A 113 -49.08 -30.15 -32.49
CA GLU A 113 -47.99 -30.72 -31.68
C GLU A 113 -46.61 -30.52 -32.32
N GLU A 114 -46.53 -30.47 -33.64
CA GLU A 114 -45.28 -30.23 -34.36
C GLU A 114 -44.79 -28.77 -34.19
N LEU A 115 -45.71 -27.79 -34.10
CA LEU A 115 -45.35 -26.41 -33.75
C LEU A 115 -44.80 -26.29 -32.33
N PHE A 116 -45.42 -26.97 -31.37
CA PHE A 116 -44.92 -27.02 -29.99
C PHE A 116 -43.56 -27.74 -29.91
N ARG A 117 -43.40 -28.87 -30.61
CA ARG A 117 -42.11 -29.61 -30.68
C ARG A 117 -40.99 -28.78 -31.31
N LYS A 118 -41.24 -28.09 -32.43
CA LYS A 118 -40.23 -27.24 -33.09
C LYS A 118 -39.81 -26.02 -32.27
N GLN A 119 -40.68 -25.55 -31.37
CA GLN A 119 -40.34 -24.47 -30.45
C GLN A 119 -39.53 -24.99 -29.25
N ASN A 120 -39.81 -26.20 -28.78
CA ASN A 120 -39.07 -26.84 -27.69
C ASN A 120 -37.74 -27.47 -28.14
N SER A 121 -37.61 -27.82 -29.42
CA SER A 121 -36.34 -28.19 -30.05
C SER A 121 -35.48 -26.95 -30.30
N HIS A 122 -35.18 -26.19 -29.26
CA HIS A 122 -34.04 -25.28 -29.34
C HIS A 122 -32.81 -26.18 -29.47
N ARG A 123 -32.04 -25.98 -30.54
CA ARG A 123 -30.70 -26.55 -30.68
C ARG A 123 -29.97 -26.31 -29.35
N GLU A 124 -29.66 -27.39 -28.63
CA GLU A 124 -28.75 -27.36 -27.49
C GLU A 124 -27.38 -27.03 -28.03
N TYR A 125 -27.12 -25.74 -28.24
CA TYR A 125 -25.78 -25.29 -28.53
C TYR A 125 -25.02 -25.37 -27.22
N GLU A 126 -23.98 -26.21 -27.20
CA GLU A 126 -22.95 -26.09 -26.18
C GLU A 126 -22.44 -24.66 -26.18
N LEU A 127 -22.57 -24.02 -25.02
CA LEU A 127 -22.14 -22.65 -24.86
C LEU A 127 -20.63 -22.65 -24.89
N LYS A 128 -20.02 -21.87 -25.79
CA LYS A 128 -18.56 -21.74 -25.90
C LYS A 128 -17.87 -21.42 -24.56
N LEU A 129 -18.58 -20.78 -23.64
CA LEU A 129 -18.09 -20.42 -22.30
C LEU A 129 -18.56 -21.35 -21.17
N GLY A 130 -19.37 -22.37 -21.46
CA GLY A 130 -19.98 -23.25 -20.46
C GLY A 130 -18.96 -23.94 -19.55
N LYS A 131 -17.81 -24.35 -20.10
CA LYS A 131 -16.70 -24.95 -19.35
C LYS A 131 -16.08 -24.05 -18.26
N TYR A 132 -16.33 -22.74 -18.31
CA TYR A 132 -15.83 -21.77 -17.32
C TYR A 132 -16.87 -21.40 -16.26
N GLU A 133 -18.06 -22.01 -16.29
CA GLU A 133 -19.17 -21.61 -15.42
C GLU A 133 -18.85 -21.77 -13.93
N GLU A 134 -18.21 -22.86 -13.53
CA GLU A 134 -17.83 -23.10 -12.13
C GLU A 134 -16.80 -22.09 -11.62
N TYR A 135 -15.77 -21.81 -12.42
CA TYR A 135 -14.77 -20.80 -12.07
C TYR A 135 -15.41 -19.41 -11.93
N VAL A 136 -16.20 -18.99 -12.93
CA VAL A 136 -16.87 -17.67 -12.90
C VAL A 136 -17.85 -17.57 -11.74
N ARG A 137 -18.57 -18.65 -11.40
CA ARG A 137 -19.43 -18.72 -10.21
C ARG A 137 -18.61 -18.50 -8.95
N GLY A 138 -17.57 -19.29 -8.70
CA GLY A 138 -16.75 -19.17 -7.48
C GLY A 138 -16.17 -17.77 -7.29
N THR A 139 -15.64 -17.18 -8.37
CA THR A 139 -15.12 -15.80 -8.33
C THR A 139 -16.22 -14.76 -8.08
N LEU A 140 -17.43 -14.95 -8.59
CA LEU A 140 -18.56 -14.04 -8.36
C LEU A 140 -19.17 -14.20 -6.96
N GLU A 141 -19.11 -15.38 -6.37
CA GLU A 141 -19.52 -15.63 -4.98
C GLU A 141 -18.54 -14.97 -4.01
N GLU A 142 -17.23 -15.11 -4.26
CA GLU A 142 -16.18 -14.47 -3.47
C GLU A 142 -16.15 -12.95 -3.68
N TYR A 143 -16.33 -12.49 -4.93
CA TYR A 143 -16.29 -11.07 -5.30
C TYR A 143 -17.56 -10.62 -6.08
N PRO A 144 -18.71 -10.43 -5.42
CA PRO A 144 -19.98 -10.11 -6.10
C PRO A 144 -19.99 -8.80 -6.90
N TYR A 145 -19.06 -7.89 -6.64
CA TYR A 145 -19.01 -6.55 -7.24
C TYR A 145 -18.18 -6.46 -8.54
N ILE A 146 -17.48 -7.52 -8.95
CA ILE A 146 -16.61 -7.50 -10.14
C ILE A 146 -17.38 -7.24 -11.44
N SER A 147 -16.75 -6.48 -12.34
CA SER A 147 -17.30 -6.21 -13.67
C SER A 147 -17.09 -7.41 -14.60
N ALA A 148 -17.97 -7.55 -15.62
CA ALA A 148 -17.78 -8.58 -16.64
C ALA A 148 -16.50 -8.35 -17.47
N ALA A 149 -16.05 -7.09 -17.60
CA ALA A 149 -14.80 -6.76 -18.26
C ALA A 149 -13.59 -7.28 -17.46
N ARG A 150 -13.60 -7.11 -16.12
CA ARG A 150 -12.59 -7.69 -15.23
C ARG A 150 -12.59 -9.20 -15.31
N MET A 151 -13.77 -9.83 -15.28
CA MET A 151 -13.90 -11.28 -15.41
C MET A 151 -13.35 -11.80 -16.74
N HIS A 152 -13.65 -11.12 -17.85
CA HIS A 152 -13.12 -11.49 -19.16
C HIS A 152 -11.58 -11.46 -19.17
N ASP A 153 -10.99 -10.41 -18.61
CA ASP A 153 -9.55 -10.28 -18.52
C ASP A 153 -8.93 -11.39 -17.64
N TRP A 154 -9.54 -11.67 -16.49
CA TRP A 154 -9.09 -12.73 -15.58
C TRP A 154 -9.15 -14.12 -16.23
N LEU A 155 -10.21 -14.42 -16.97
CA LEU A 155 -10.33 -15.67 -17.72
C LEU A 155 -9.20 -15.82 -18.76
N LYS A 156 -8.81 -14.75 -19.44
CA LYS A 156 -7.66 -14.78 -20.36
C LYS A 156 -6.32 -14.94 -19.63
N GLU A 157 -6.24 -14.62 -18.34
CA GLU A 157 -5.03 -14.71 -17.53
C GLU A 157 -4.83 -16.12 -17.01
N CYS A 158 -5.90 -16.71 -16.51
CA CYS A 158 -5.88 -18.06 -15.97
C CYS A 158 -5.93 -19.14 -17.06
N TYR A 159 -6.50 -18.84 -18.24
CA TYR A 159 -6.66 -19.80 -19.32
C TYR A 159 -6.05 -19.26 -20.63
N PRO A 160 -4.82 -19.66 -20.99
CA PRO A 160 -4.19 -19.29 -22.26
C PRO A 160 -5.02 -19.68 -23.49
N ASP A 161 -5.71 -20.82 -23.44
CA ASP A 161 -6.59 -21.33 -24.51
C ASP A 161 -8.03 -20.76 -24.45
N PHE A 162 -8.22 -19.61 -23.81
CA PHE A 162 -9.54 -18.98 -23.72
C PHE A 162 -10.06 -18.61 -25.12
N PRO A 163 -11.26 -19.05 -25.52
CA PRO A 163 -11.76 -18.85 -26.88
C PRO A 163 -11.94 -17.37 -27.20
N ARG A 164 -11.63 -16.98 -28.44
CA ARG A 164 -11.85 -15.61 -28.92
C ARG A 164 -13.35 -15.31 -29.00
N VAL A 165 -13.84 -14.55 -28.02
CA VAL A 165 -15.24 -14.11 -27.89
C VAL A 165 -15.33 -12.59 -27.73
N CYS A 166 -16.45 -11.99 -28.13
CA CYS A 166 -16.66 -10.56 -27.94
C CYS A 166 -17.06 -10.24 -26.49
N ASP A 167 -16.82 -9.00 -26.05
CA ASP A 167 -17.12 -8.57 -24.68
C ASP A 167 -18.60 -8.75 -24.32
N LYS A 168 -19.51 -8.61 -25.29
CA LYS A 168 -20.94 -8.80 -25.10
C LYS A 168 -21.29 -10.26 -24.76
N THR A 169 -20.60 -11.23 -25.35
CA THR A 169 -20.79 -12.66 -25.04
C THR A 169 -20.41 -12.95 -23.59
N VAL A 170 -19.27 -12.43 -23.13
CA VAL A 170 -18.84 -12.60 -21.73
C VAL A 170 -19.76 -11.86 -20.78
N PHE A 171 -20.18 -10.64 -21.13
CA PHE A 171 -21.19 -9.90 -20.35
C PHE A 171 -22.48 -10.70 -20.17
N ASN A 172 -23.05 -11.22 -21.26
CA ASN A 172 -24.28 -12.01 -21.22
C ASN A 172 -24.09 -13.31 -20.42
N PHE A 173 -22.91 -13.93 -20.50
CA PHE A 173 -22.57 -15.13 -19.74
C PHE A 173 -22.48 -14.86 -18.23
N VAL A 174 -21.74 -13.81 -17.83
CA VAL A 174 -21.62 -13.38 -16.42
C VAL A 174 -22.99 -12.97 -15.87
N ASP A 175 -23.78 -12.21 -16.63
CA ASP A 175 -25.13 -11.80 -16.26
C ASP A 175 -26.09 -12.99 -16.11
N ARG A 176 -25.97 -14.01 -16.97
CA ARG A 176 -26.70 -15.27 -16.84
C ARG A 176 -26.32 -16.01 -15.56
N ILE A 177 -25.04 -16.12 -15.23
CA ILE A 177 -24.57 -16.76 -13.99
C ILE A 177 -25.10 -16.00 -12.78
N ARG A 178 -25.00 -14.66 -12.78
CA ARG A 178 -25.56 -13.83 -11.70
C ARG A 178 -27.05 -14.07 -11.48
N ARG A 179 -27.85 -14.15 -12.54
CA ARG A 179 -29.28 -14.49 -12.44
C ARG A 179 -29.52 -15.93 -11.98
N LYS A 180 -28.79 -16.90 -12.54
CA LYS A 180 -28.94 -18.33 -12.23
C LYS A 180 -28.65 -18.64 -10.76
N TYR A 181 -27.65 -17.96 -10.18
CA TYR A 181 -27.20 -18.20 -8.80
C TYR A 181 -27.57 -17.06 -7.82
N GLY A 182 -28.40 -16.09 -8.23
CA GLY A 182 -28.89 -15.03 -7.34
C GLY A 182 -27.82 -14.05 -6.84
N ILE A 183 -26.72 -13.84 -7.57
CA ILE A 183 -25.59 -13.01 -7.14
C ILE A 183 -25.88 -11.53 -7.42
N GLY A 184 -26.39 -10.82 -6.42
CA GLY A 184 -26.74 -9.40 -6.49
C GLY A 184 -25.53 -8.50 -6.77
N LYS A 185 -25.68 -7.55 -7.72
CA LYS A 185 -24.69 -6.51 -7.99
C LYS A 185 -25.16 -5.20 -7.38
N LYS A 186 -24.38 -4.63 -6.44
CA LYS A 186 -24.61 -3.26 -5.97
C LYS A 186 -24.25 -2.30 -7.10
N SER A 187 -25.26 -1.66 -7.72
CA SER A 187 -25.05 -0.56 -8.66
C SER A 187 -25.15 0.76 -7.92
N GLU A 188 -24.07 1.53 -7.89
CA GLU A 188 -24.11 2.92 -7.44
C GLU A 188 -24.90 3.77 -8.45
N VAL A 189 -25.74 4.66 -7.93
CA VAL A 189 -26.51 5.63 -8.71
C VAL A 189 -25.53 6.54 -9.46
N ARG A 190 -25.52 6.47 -10.79
CA ARG A 190 -24.73 7.39 -11.61
C ARG A 190 -25.37 8.78 -11.56
N ILE A 191 -24.73 9.72 -10.88
CA ILE A 191 -25.05 11.13 -11.00
C ILE A 191 -24.73 11.53 -12.45
N ARG A 192 -25.77 11.81 -13.25
CA ARG A 192 -25.60 12.36 -14.60
C ARG A 192 -25.21 13.82 -14.46
N ARG A 193 -24.05 14.18 -14.99
CA ARG A 193 -23.63 15.56 -15.22
C ARG A 193 -23.51 15.75 -16.72
N ASP A 194 -23.93 16.91 -17.20
CA ASP A 194 -23.76 17.29 -18.60
C ASP A 194 -22.31 17.75 -18.79
N TYR A 195 -21.67 17.28 -19.86
CA TYR A 195 -20.30 17.65 -20.22
C TYR A 195 -20.26 17.98 -21.71
N GLU A 196 -19.48 18.99 -22.07
CA GLU A 196 -19.20 19.34 -23.47
C GLU A 196 -18.11 18.41 -24.05
N LYS A 197 -18.25 18.04 -25.33
CA LYS A 197 -17.25 17.21 -26.02
C LYS A 197 -16.10 18.09 -26.53
N LEU A 198 -14.96 18.04 -25.85
CA LEU A 198 -13.74 18.71 -26.30
C LEU A 198 -13.21 18.15 -27.64
N PRO A 199 -12.59 18.98 -28.50
CA PRO A 199 -11.99 18.54 -29.74
C PRO A 199 -10.81 17.60 -29.50
N GLU A 200 -10.48 16.76 -30.48
CA GLU A 200 -9.33 15.84 -30.44
C GLU A 200 -7.98 16.60 -30.43
N THR A 201 -6.95 16.02 -29.80
CA THR A 201 -5.65 16.67 -29.60
C THR A 201 -4.66 16.19 -30.66
N PRO A 202 -3.65 16.99 -31.01
CA PRO A 202 -2.59 16.53 -31.89
C PRO A 202 -1.84 15.31 -31.30
N TYR A 203 -1.31 14.49 -32.20
CA TYR A 203 -0.47 13.34 -31.82
C TYR A 203 0.80 13.81 -31.09
N GLY A 204 1.13 13.17 -29.98
CA GLY A 204 2.36 13.39 -29.22
C GLY A 204 2.39 14.68 -28.41
N GLU A 205 1.37 15.54 -28.50
CA GLU A 205 1.40 16.83 -27.82
C GLU A 205 1.02 16.72 -26.33
N TYR A 206 -0.06 16.02 -25.98
CA TYR A 206 -0.55 16.00 -24.60
C TYR A 206 -0.61 14.59 -24.01
N ALA A 207 -0.11 14.45 -22.79
CA ALA A 207 -0.43 13.35 -21.89
C ALA A 207 -1.11 13.86 -20.62
N GLN A 208 -1.81 12.98 -19.90
CA GLN A 208 -2.32 13.25 -18.56
C GLN A 208 -1.70 12.25 -17.58
N ALA A 209 -1.15 12.76 -16.49
CA ALA A 209 -0.55 11.97 -15.42
C ALA A 209 -1.30 12.19 -14.11
N ASP A 210 -1.55 11.10 -13.38
CA ASP A 210 -2.30 11.12 -12.14
C ASP A 210 -1.81 10.03 -11.18
N PHE A 211 -2.04 10.24 -9.89
CA PHE A 211 -1.64 9.33 -8.82
C PHE A 211 -2.87 8.67 -8.20
N GLY A 212 -2.74 7.37 -7.94
CA GLY A 212 -3.80 6.58 -7.35
C GLY A 212 -3.30 5.76 -6.17
N GLU A 213 -4.25 5.37 -5.33
CA GLU A 213 -4.00 4.49 -4.20
C GLU A 213 -5.17 3.53 -3.98
N LYS A 214 -4.87 2.30 -3.56
CA LYS A 214 -5.89 1.30 -3.26
C LYS A 214 -5.40 0.32 -2.19
N TRP A 215 -6.29 -0.08 -1.29
CA TRP A 215 -6.08 -1.20 -0.39
C TRP A 215 -6.28 -2.53 -1.12
N ILE A 216 -5.30 -3.44 -0.99
CA ILE A 216 -5.27 -4.73 -1.66
C ILE A 216 -4.94 -5.82 -0.62
N PRO A 217 -5.62 -6.97 -0.63
CA PRO A 217 -5.27 -8.08 0.26
C PRO A 217 -3.86 -8.61 -0.02
N VAL A 218 -3.18 -9.11 1.01
CA VAL A 218 -1.87 -9.80 0.92
C VAL A 218 -2.04 -11.25 1.35
N LYS A 219 -1.20 -12.16 0.83
CA LYS A 219 -1.29 -13.62 1.10
C LYS A 219 -1.40 -14.00 2.59
N ASN A 220 -0.83 -13.20 3.49
CA ASN A 220 -0.81 -13.47 4.93
C ASN A 220 -2.09 -13.05 5.68
N GLY A 221 -3.21 -12.85 4.99
CA GLY A 221 -4.51 -12.52 5.60
C GLY A 221 -4.69 -11.04 6.00
N GLY A 222 -3.78 -10.15 5.60
CA GLY A 222 -3.88 -8.71 5.83
C GLY A 222 -4.29 -7.93 4.58
N SER A 223 -4.39 -6.61 4.70
CA SER A 223 -4.44 -5.71 3.54
C SER A 223 -3.31 -4.69 3.60
N THR A 224 -2.81 -4.28 2.44
CA THR A 224 -1.80 -3.24 2.30
C THR A 224 -2.28 -2.21 1.29
N LYS A 225 -1.98 -0.94 1.58
CA LYS A 225 -2.19 0.15 0.66
C LYS A 225 -1.07 0.16 -0.39
N VAL A 226 -1.45 0.08 -1.65
CA VAL A 226 -0.56 0.22 -2.80
C VAL A 226 -0.82 1.56 -3.46
N TYR A 227 0.25 2.24 -3.83
CA TYR A 227 0.23 3.52 -4.54
C TYR A 227 0.65 3.27 -5.99
N PHE A 228 0.12 4.06 -6.92
CA PHE A 228 0.49 3.93 -8.31
C PHE A 228 0.47 5.26 -9.04
N PHE A 229 1.38 5.38 -9.98
CA PHE A 229 1.41 6.41 -11.00
C PHE A 229 0.74 5.87 -12.26
N ALA A 230 -0.12 6.68 -12.88
CA ALA A 230 -0.73 6.35 -14.16
C ALA A 230 -0.59 7.55 -15.11
N ILE A 231 -0.12 7.30 -16.32
CA ILE A 231 -0.02 8.30 -17.37
C ILE A 231 -0.65 7.78 -18.65
N VAL A 232 -1.32 8.65 -19.38
CA VAL A 232 -2.07 8.32 -20.59
C VAL A 232 -1.85 9.39 -21.66
N LEU A 233 -1.44 8.98 -22.86
CA LEU A 233 -1.40 9.85 -24.03
C LEU A 233 -2.82 10.23 -24.42
N THR A 234 -3.10 11.52 -24.55
CA THR A 234 -4.48 12.01 -24.73
C THR A 234 -5.05 11.66 -26.10
N ARG A 235 -4.22 11.50 -27.14
CA ARG A 235 -4.69 11.19 -28.49
C ARG A 235 -4.94 9.69 -28.67
N SER A 236 -3.91 8.85 -28.56
CA SER A 236 -4.08 7.38 -28.67
C SER A 236 -4.82 6.73 -27.51
N ARG A 237 -4.88 7.38 -26.33
CA ARG A 237 -5.31 6.77 -25.06
C ARG A 237 -4.39 5.64 -24.60
N TYR A 238 -3.15 5.62 -25.08
CA TYR A 238 -2.15 4.65 -24.68
C TYR A 238 -1.67 4.94 -23.26
N LYS A 239 -1.71 3.93 -22.39
CA LYS A 239 -1.53 4.06 -20.94
C LYS A 239 -0.25 3.39 -20.49
N PHE A 240 0.35 3.95 -19.45
CA PHE A 240 1.42 3.34 -18.65
C PHE A 240 1.08 3.46 -17.16
N ILE A 241 1.48 2.45 -16.38
CA ILE A 241 1.21 2.37 -14.94
C ILE A 241 2.45 1.86 -14.23
N HIS A 242 2.76 2.46 -13.08
CA HIS A 242 3.82 2.00 -12.19
C HIS A 242 3.35 1.97 -10.74
N PHE A 243 3.53 0.83 -10.07
CA PHE A 243 3.14 0.55 -8.70
C PHE A 243 4.30 0.70 -7.71
N SER A 244 3.99 1.18 -6.51
CA SER A 244 4.90 1.33 -5.38
C SER A 244 4.24 0.93 -4.07
N ARG A 245 5.05 0.44 -3.12
CA ARG A 245 4.63 0.13 -1.75
C ARG A 245 4.58 1.36 -0.84
N ARG A 246 5.31 2.41 -1.19
CA ARG A 246 5.33 3.68 -0.48
C ARG A 246 4.61 4.76 -1.28
N PRO A 247 4.06 5.80 -0.63
CA PRO A 247 3.53 6.97 -1.33
C PRO A 247 4.56 7.55 -2.30
N PHE A 248 4.08 8.12 -3.40
CA PHE A 248 4.93 8.83 -4.34
C PHE A 248 5.41 10.14 -3.71
N ASP A 249 6.73 10.28 -3.61
CA ASP A 249 7.39 11.56 -3.45
C ASP A 249 7.87 12.07 -4.81
N THR A 250 8.47 13.26 -4.84
CA THR A 250 8.96 13.86 -6.07
C THR A 250 9.95 12.96 -6.82
N GLU A 251 10.88 12.29 -6.14
CA GLU A 251 11.88 11.45 -6.82
C GLU A 251 11.26 10.19 -7.42
N LEU A 252 10.38 9.52 -6.68
CA LEU A 252 9.69 8.34 -7.20
C LEU A 252 8.74 8.72 -8.34
N ALA A 253 8.14 9.91 -8.28
CA ALA A 253 7.34 10.46 -9.36
C ALA A 253 8.21 10.69 -10.61
N ILE A 254 9.38 11.33 -10.49
CA ILE A 254 10.33 11.52 -11.59
C ILE A 254 10.71 10.17 -12.21
N TYR A 255 11.11 9.21 -11.38
CA TYR A 255 11.45 7.86 -11.85
C TYR A 255 10.30 7.20 -12.62
N ALA A 256 9.06 7.33 -12.14
CA ALA A 256 7.89 6.78 -12.84
C ALA A 256 7.60 7.48 -14.18
N HIS A 257 7.90 8.78 -14.32
CA HIS A 257 7.83 9.47 -15.61
C HIS A 257 8.90 8.97 -16.58
N GLU A 258 10.13 8.80 -16.11
CA GLU A 258 11.22 8.26 -16.93
C GLU A 258 10.89 6.84 -17.41
N LEU A 259 10.35 5.98 -16.54
CA LEU A 259 9.86 4.65 -16.92
C LEU A 259 8.75 4.74 -18.00
N ALA A 260 7.86 5.73 -17.90
CA ALA A 260 6.81 5.93 -18.89
C ALA A 260 7.38 6.41 -20.23
N PHE A 261 8.33 7.35 -20.22
CA PHE A 261 8.96 7.84 -21.44
C PHE A 261 9.77 6.74 -22.13
N GLN A 262 10.47 5.92 -21.35
CA GLN A 262 11.11 4.72 -21.87
C GLN A 262 10.10 3.74 -22.46
N TYR A 263 8.95 3.52 -21.79
CA TYR A 263 7.89 2.65 -22.30
C TYR A 263 7.29 3.14 -23.62
N PHE A 264 7.05 4.44 -23.74
CA PHE A 264 6.55 5.05 -24.98
C PHE A 264 7.64 5.13 -26.05
N GLY A 265 8.93 5.02 -25.69
CA GLY A 265 10.05 5.25 -26.59
C GLY A 265 10.18 6.73 -27.00
N GLY A 266 9.71 7.64 -26.14
CA GLY A 266 9.63 9.07 -26.37
C GLY A 266 8.80 9.75 -25.28
N ARG A 267 8.77 11.07 -25.30
CA ARG A 267 8.02 11.89 -24.34
C ARG A 267 7.01 12.80 -25.05
N PRO A 268 5.86 13.06 -24.43
CA PRO A 268 4.92 14.07 -24.93
C PRO A 268 5.51 15.48 -24.78
N GLU A 269 4.98 16.43 -25.53
CA GLU A 269 5.38 17.84 -25.41
C GLU A 269 4.88 18.47 -24.10
N LYS A 270 3.64 18.19 -23.74
CA LYS A 270 2.93 18.71 -22.57
C LYS A 270 2.37 17.59 -21.73
N ILE A 271 2.49 17.70 -20.41
CA ILE A 271 1.89 16.75 -19.46
C ILE A 271 0.96 17.50 -18.52
N ILE A 272 -0.29 17.04 -18.51
CA ILE A 272 -1.36 17.60 -17.68
C ILE A 272 -1.34 16.91 -16.32
N TYR A 273 -1.31 17.71 -15.25
CA TYR A 273 -1.30 17.27 -13.87
C TYR A 273 -2.49 17.84 -13.09
N ASP A 274 -2.92 17.11 -12.06
CA ASP A 274 -3.71 17.70 -10.98
C ASP A 274 -2.82 18.54 -10.06
N GLN A 275 -3.42 19.46 -9.29
CA GLN A 275 -2.72 20.24 -8.26
C GLN A 275 -2.38 19.36 -7.04
N ASP A 276 -1.51 18.37 -7.25
CA ASP A 276 -1.02 17.46 -6.23
C ASP A 276 0.28 18.00 -5.58
N ARG A 277 0.38 17.82 -4.26
CA ARG A 277 1.53 18.25 -3.44
C ARG A 277 2.82 17.49 -3.77
N VAL A 278 2.74 16.37 -4.48
CA VAL A 278 3.91 15.60 -4.93
C VAL A 278 4.80 16.42 -5.87
N LEU A 279 4.19 17.28 -6.68
CA LEU A 279 4.87 18.07 -7.72
C LEU A 279 4.95 19.57 -7.38
N ILE A 280 4.05 20.06 -6.52
CA ILE A 280 3.92 21.47 -6.16
C ILE A 280 4.41 21.69 -4.72
N ALA A 281 5.41 22.56 -4.54
CA ALA A 281 5.93 22.97 -3.25
C ALA A 281 5.06 24.06 -2.59
N ARG A 282 4.62 25.07 -3.35
CA ARG A 282 3.73 26.16 -2.90
C ARG A 282 2.85 26.65 -4.05
N GLU A 283 1.64 27.08 -3.72
CA GLU A 283 0.74 27.77 -4.64
C GLU A 283 0.70 29.26 -4.26
N ASN A 284 1.00 30.14 -5.21
CA ASN A 284 0.97 31.58 -5.02
C ASN A 284 0.01 32.23 -6.03
N LEU A 285 -1.29 32.24 -5.70
CA LEU A 285 -2.33 32.95 -6.47
C LEU A 285 -2.35 32.66 -7.99
N GLY A 286 -1.98 31.45 -8.41
CA GLY A 286 -1.90 31.04 -9.81
C GLY A 286 -0.48 30.68 -10.27
N ASP A 287 0.54 31.20 -9.60
CA ASP A 287 1.93 30.78 -9.81
C ASP A 287 2.23 29.55 -8.95
N LEU A 288 2.43 28.41 -9.62
CA LEU A 288 2.75 27.15 -8.96
C LEU A 288 4.27 27.01 -8.83
N ILE A 289 4.77 27.05 -7.59
CA ILE A 289 6.18 26.80 -7.29
C ILE A 289 6.36 25.28 -7.22
N LEU A 290 7.08 24.74 -8.20
CA LEU A 290 7.41 23.32 -8.26
C LEU A 290 8.49 22.95 -7.25
N THR A 291 8.56 21.67 -6.88
CA THR A 291 9.69 21.17 -6.10
C THR A 291 10.98 21.29 -6.91
N GLY A 292 12.10 21.65 -6.26
CA GLY A 292 13.37 21.91 -6.95
C GLY A 292 13.82 20.75 -7.85
N LYS A 293 13.63 19.50 -7.41
CA LYS A 293 13.94 18.31 -8.20
C LYS A 293 13.05 18.16 -9.43
N PHE A 294 11.76 18.44 -9.31
CA PHE A 294 10.85 18.37 -10.46
C PHE A 294 11.15 19.48 -11.47
N GLN A 295 11.53 20.67 -11.01
CA GLN A 295 11.98 21.75 -11.89
C GLN A 295 13.27 21.38 -12.65
N SER A 296 14.25 20.73 -11.99
CA SER A 296 15.43 20.20 -12.68
C SER A 296 15.04 19.16 -13.72
N PHE A 297 14.16 18.22 -13.38
CA PHE A 297 13.68 17.20 -14.29
C PHE A 297 12.99 17.80 -15.54
N ILE A 298 12.16 18.83 -15.37
CA ILE A 298 11.54 19.55 -16.49
C ILE A 298 12.59 20.20 -17.40
N LYS A 299 13.63 20.80 -16.82
CA LYS A 299 14.72 21.41 -17.59
C LYS A 299 15.54 20.38 -18.35
N GLU A 300 15.84 19.24 -17.73
CA GLU A 300 16.59 18.13 -18.33
C GLU A 300 15.81 17.45 -19.45
N GLN A 301 14.52 17.20 -19.22
CA GLN A 301 13.67 16.49 -20.17
C GLN A 301 12.94 17.42 -21.15
N HIS A 302 13.01 18.74 -20.99
CA HIS A 302 12.43 19.74 -21.88
C HIS A 302 10.94 19.50 -22.27
N PHE A 303 10.09 19.08 -21.33
CA PHE A 303 8.63 19.00 -21.52
C PHE A 303 7.92 20.11 -20.72
N GLN A 304 6.70 20.45 -21.10
CA GLN A 304 5.94 21.51 -20.44
C GLN A 304 4.89 20.91 -19.48
N PRO A 305 4.99 21.13 -18.16
CA PRO A 305 3.92 20.74 -17.24
C PRO A 305 2.75 21.73 -17.36
N VAL A 306 1.53 21.20 -17.41
CA VAL A 306 0.27 21.97 -17.43
C VAL A 306 -0.54 21.55 -16.22
N PHE A 307 -0.76 22.47 -15.27
CA PHE A 307 -1.54 22.18 -14.07
C PHE A 307 -2.97 22.70 -14.21
N CYS A 308 -3.94 21.81 -14.05
CA CYS A 308 -5.35 22.17 -14.04
C CYS A 308 -5.74 22.81 -12.69
N ARG A 309 -6.71 23.73 -12.69
CA ARG A 309 -7.28 24.27 -11.44
C ARG A 309 -7.97 23.16 -10.65
N ARG A 310 -7.88 23.23 -9.31
CA ARG A 310 -8.75 22.43 -8.43
C ARG A 310 -10.22 22.66 -8.82
N SER A 311 -10.93 21.56 -9.08
CA SER A 311 -12.36 21.56 -9.38
C SER A 311 -12.78 22.10 -10.75
N ASP A 312 -11.97 21.91 -11.79
CA ASP A 312 -12.39 22.05 -13.19
C ASP A 312 -12.49 20.66 -13.87
N PRO A 313 -13.67 20.01 -13.85
CA PRO A 313 -13.89 18.71 -14.48
C PRO A 313 -13.98 18.80 -16.01
N GLU A 314 -14.31 19.96 -16.56
CA GLU A 314 -14.53 20.15 -17.99
C GLU A 314 -13.21 20.07 -18.75
N SER A 315 -12.16 20.74 -18.27
CA SER A 315 -10.81 20.62 -18.84
C SER A 315 -10.20 19.22 -18.67
N LYS A 316 -10.64 18.45 -17.66
CA LYS A 316 -10.23 17.06 -17.41
C LYS A 316 -11.06 16.02 -18.17
N GLY A 317 -12.20 16.40 -18.76
CA GLY A 317 -13.21 15.48 -19.29
C GLY A 317 -12.81 14.68 -20.53
N LYS A 318 -11.66 15.01 -21.13
CA LYS A 318 -11.24 14.39 -22.39
C LYS A 318 -10.72 12.97 -22.23
N VAL A 319 -10.04 12.64 -21.13
CA VAL A 319 -9.51 11.29 -20.89
C VAL A 319 -10.37 10.59 -19.84
N GLU A 320 -10.66 9.30 -20.04
CA GLU A 320 -11.27 8.47 -19.00
C GLU A 320 -10.42 8.60 -17.73
N ASN A 321 -11.06 8.63 -16.55
CA ASN A 321 -10.36 8.65 -15.27
C ASN A 321 -9.50 7.38 -15.17
N VAL A 322 -8.22 7.49 -15.56
CA VAL A 322 -7.30 6.36 -15.68
C VAL A 322 -7.07 5.71 -14.32
N VAL A 323 -7.04 6.51 -13.26
CA VAL A 323 -6.92 6.03 -11.87
C VAL A 323 -8.10 5.13 -11.51
N LYS A 324 -9.33 5.56 -11.82
CA LYS A 324 -10.54 4.75 -11.62
C LYS A 324 -10.51 3.49 -12.47
N TYR A 325 -10.11 3.60 -13.74
CA TYR A 325 -10.01 2.47 -14.65
C TYR A 325 -9.05 1.39 -14.11
N VAL A 326 -7.87 1.77 -13.62
CA VAL A 326 -6.90 0.87 -12.99
C VAL A 326 -7.45 0.26 -11.71
N LYS A 327 -8.08 1.08 -10.86
CA LYS A 327 -8.67 0.61 -9.59
C LYS A 327 -9.74 -0.43 -9.81
N GLU A 328 -10.60 -0.27 -10.81
CA GLU A 328 -11.78 -1.10 -11.08
C GLU A 328 -11.50 -2.31 -12.00
N ASN A 329 -10.56 -2.19 -12.93
CA ASN A 329 -10.34 -3.19 -13.98
C ASN A 329 -9.01 -3.95 -13.85
N PHE A 330 -8.05 -3.45 -13.07
CA PHE A 330 -6.80 -4.16 -12.80
C PHE A 330 -6.70 -4.61 -11.34
N LEU A 331 -6.84 -3.70 -10.39
CA LEU A 331 -6.58 -3.99 -8.97
C LEU A 331 -7.74 -4.63 -8.21
N VAL A 332 -8.93 -4.79 -8.82
CA VAL A 332 -10.05 -5.45 -8.14
C VAL A 332 -9.79 -6.94 -8.04
N ALA A 333 -10.02 -7.50 -6.85
CA ALA A 333 -9.93 -8.93 -6.55
C ALA A 333 -8.54 -9.54 -6.83
N ARG A 334 -7.47 -8.73 -6.79
CA ARG A 334 -6.09 -9.22 -6.81
C ARG A 334 -5.57 -9.36 -5.38
N VAL A 335 -4.69 -10.34 -5.18
CA VAL A 335 -3.91 -10.50 -3.95
C VAL A 335 -2.47 -10.10 -4.24
N LEU A 336 -1.94 -9.16 -3.49
CA LEU A 336 -0.57 -8.69 -3.64
C LEU A 336 0.42 -9.75 -3.14
N GLN A 337 1.33 -10.17 -4.02
CA GLN A 337 2.49 -10.99 -3.68
C GLN A 337 3.69 -10.07 -3.37
N ASP A 338 4.13 -9.32 -4.37
CA ASP A 338 5.19 -8.32 -4.30
C ASP A 338 4.97 -7.22 -5.36
N ILE A 339 5.68 -6.09 -5.23
CA ILE A 339 5.53 -4.94 -6.13
C ILE A 339 6.13 -5.17 -7.52
N PRO A 340 7.34 -5.73 -7.68
CA PRO A 340 7.87 -6.09 -9.00
C PRO A 340 6.92 -6.98 -9.81
N GLY A 341 6.37 -8.03 -9.19
CA GLY A 341 5.38 -8.92 -9.81
C GLY A 341 4.10 -8.18 -10.18
N LEU A 342 3.58 -7.30 -9.32
CA LEU A 342 2.41 -6.49 -9.65
C LEU A 342 2.64 -5.56 -10.85
N ASN A 343 3.84 -4.98 -10.97
CA ASN A 343 4.22 -4.16 -12.13
C ASN A 343 4.28 -4.98 -13.42
N GLU A 344 4.81 -6.21 -13.36
CA GLU A 344 4.85 -7.11 -14.52
C GLU A 344 3.44 -7.55 -14.94
N GLU A 345 2.59 -7.91 -13.98
CA GLU A 345 1.17 -8.20 -14.22
C GLU A 345 0.45 -6.99 -14.86
N ALA A 346 0.78 -5.78 -14.43
CA ALA A 346 0.21 -4.56 -14.99
C ALA A 346 0.60 -4.34 -16.44
N ARG A 347 1.86 -4.62 -16.82
CA ARG A 347 2.30 -4.53 -18.23
C ARG A 347 1.54 -5.52 -19.11
N LYS A 348 1.45 -6.78 -18.69
CA LYS A 348 0.67 -7.81 -19.40
C LYS A 348 -0.80 -7.42 -19.55
N TRP A 349 -1.38 -6.83 -18.51
CA TRP A 349 -2.76 -6.33 -18.54
C TRP A 349 -2.94 -5.14 -19.49
N LEU A 350 -2.00 -4.20 -19.50
CA LEU A 350 -2.01 -3.07 -20.44
C LEU A 350 -1.95 -3.58 -21.88
N GLU A 351 -1.02 -4.49 -22.20
CA GLU A 351 -0.90 -5.07 -23.54
C GLU A 351 -2.19 -5.78 -23.98
N ARG A 352 -2.76 -6.63 -23.11
CA ARG A 352 -3.94 -7.44 -23.45
C ARG A 352 -5.24 -6.66 -23.49
N THR A 353 -5.41 -5.70 -22.58
CA THR A 353 -6.72 -5.08 -22.28
C THR A 353 -6.65 -3.56 -22.29
N GLY A 354 -5.77 -2.95 -21.49
CA GLY A 354 -5.78 -1.49 -21.31
C GLY A 354 -5.44 -0.69 -22.58
N ASN A 355 -4.57 -1.25 -23.42
CA ASN A 355 -4.10 -0.69 -24.69
C ASN A 355 -4.46 -1.56 -25.90
N GLY A 356 -4.68 -2.87 -25.72
CA GLY A 356 -4.98 -3.80 -26.81
C GLY A 356 -6.46 -3.97 -27.18
N LYS A 357 -7.40 -3.35 -26.46
CA LYS A 357 -8.84 -3.39 -26.80
C LYS A 357 -9.32 -2.07 -27.40
N VAL A 358 -10.36 -2.17 -28.21
CA VAL A 358 -11.10 -1.01 -28.74
C VAL A 358 -11.58 -0.14 -27.57
N HIS A 359 -11.17 1.11 -27.57
CA HIS A 359 -11.52 2.07 -26.54
C HIS A 359 -12.97 2.55 -26.67
N GLY A 360 -13.67 2.68 -25.54
CA GLY A 360 -15.12 2.89 -25.53
C GLY A 360 -15.59 4.18 -26.20
N THR A 361 -14.84 5.27 -26.04
CA THR A 361 -15.19 6.61 -26.55
C THR A 361 -14.70 6.82 -27.98
N THR A 362 -13.44 6.49 -28.26
CA THR A 362 -12.79 6.77 -29.55
C THR A 362 -13.08 5.70 -30.60
N ARG A 363 -13.50 4.48 -30.18
CA ARG A 363 -13.73 3.31 -31.04
C ARG A 363 -12.50 2.83 -31.81
N LEU A 364 -11.31 3.27 -31.39
CA LEU A 364 -10.02 2.87 -31.93
C LEU A 364 -9.27 2.04 -30.89
N VAL A 365 -8.32 1.22 -31.34
CA VAL A 365 -7.45 0.44 -30.44
C VAL A 365 -6.26 1.30 -30.04
N PRO A 366 -6.04 1.58 -28.74
CA PRO A 366 -4.96 2.48 -28.32
C PRO A 366 -3.57 2.07 -28.80
N SER A 367 -3.26 0.77 -28.87
CA SER A 367 -1.97 0.29 -29.38
C SER A 367 -1.77 0.56 -30.88
N GLU A 368 -2.84 0.49 -31.68
CA GLU A 368 -2.79 0.79 -33.12
C GLU A 368 -2.63 2.29 -33.35
N GLU A 369 -3.39 3.12 -32.61
CA GLU A 369 -3.25 4.57 -32.66
C GLU A 369 -1.89 5.04 -32.15
N PHE A 370 -1.34 4.37 -31.14
CA PHE A 370 -0.03 4.67 -30.60
C PHE A 370 1.09 4.40 -31.61
N ALA A 371 0.94 3.41 -32.49
CA ALA A 371 1.94 3.15 -33.53
C ALA A 371 2.12 4.36 -34.46
N VAL A 372 1.04 5.11 -34.71
CA VAL A 372 1.09 6.39 -35.43
C VAL A 372 1.63 7.50 -34.52
N GLU A 373 1.12 7.60 -33.29
CA GLU A 373 1.50 8.66 -32.34
C GLU A 373 2.99 8.66 -31.99
N LYS A 374 3.62 7.48 -31.96
CA LYS A 374 5.01 7.30 -31.56
C LYS A 374 5.97 8.15 -32.40
N GLY A 375 5.69 8.35 -33.69
CA GLY A 375 6.51 9.20 -34.58
C GLY A 375 6.44 10.70 -34.25
N TYR A 376 5.45 11.14 -33.48
CA TYR A 376 5.26 12.53 -33.08
C TYR A 376 5.79 12.83 -31.68
N LEU A 377 6.15 11.80 -30.91
CA LEU A 377 6.75 11.99 -29.59
C LEU A 377 8.13 12.62 -29.73
N LYS A 378 8.49 13.50 -28.78
CA LYS A 378 9.84 14.02 -28.70
C LYS A 378 10.77 12.90 -28.23
N PRO A 379 12.01 12.83 -28.74
CA PRO A 379 12.98 11.85 -28.28
C PRO A 379 13.21 11.94 -26.76
N TYR A 380 13.39 10.78 -26.15
CA TYR A 380 13.80 10.63 -24.76
C TYR A 380 15.14 9.87 -24.74
N TYR A 381 16.16 10.45 -24.12
CA TYR A 381 17.52 9.90 -24.07
C TYR A 381 17.97 9.53 -22.65
N GLY A 382 17.09 9.66 -21.66
CA GLY A 382 17.40 9.32 -20.27
C GLY A 382 17.41 7.82 -20.01
N LEU A 383 18.08 7.42 -18.92
CA LEU A 383 18.01 6.08 -18.36
C LEU A 383 17.29 6.18 -17.02
N PRO A 384 16.08 5.60 -16.89
CA PRO A 384 15.32 5.68 -15.63
C PRO A 384 16.15 5.11 -14.49
N GLN A 385 16.44 5.93 -13.47
CA GLN A 385 17.16 5.47 -12.28
C GLN A 385 16.22 5.44 -11.08
N PRO A 386 16.07 4.29 -10.40
CA PRO A 386 15.25 4.24 -9.20
C PRO A 386 15.83 5.22 -8.18
N PRO A 387 14.98 5.94 -7.43
CA PRO A 387 15.46 6.87 -6.43
C PRO A 387 16.33 6.12 -5.43
N GLN A 388 17.57 6.56 -5.25
CA GLN A 388 18.45 6.01 -4.24
C GLN A 388 17.79 6.26 -2.87
N GLU A 389 17.57 5.20 -2.10
CA GLU A 389 17.18 5.36 -0.71
C GLU A 389 18.35 6.03 0.02
N GLN A 390 18.30 7.36 0.12
CA GLN A 390 19.32 8.13 0.82
C GLN A 390 19.41 7.60 2.24
N MET A 391 20.63 7.22 2.65
CA MET A 391 20.87 6.73 3.99
C MET A 391 20.39 7.79 4.99
N LYS A 392 19.54 7.38 5.92
CA LYS A 392 18.96 8.32 6.88
C LYS A 392 19.90 8.50 8.05
N GLU A 393 19.99 9.72 8.56
CA GLU A 393 20.79 10.01 9.73
C GLU A 393 20.10 9.55 11.02
N TYR A 394 20.83 8.81 11.84
CA TYR A 394 20.40 8.39 13.17
C TYR A 394 21.41 8.82 14.23
N HIS A 395 20.88 9.23 15.38
CA HIS A 395 21.71 9.58 16.52
C HIS A 395 22.26 8.34 17.22
N VAL A 396 23.56 8.35 17.49
CA VAL A 396 24.22 7.31 18.30
C VAL A 396 24.04 7.65 19.78
N ARG A 397 23.50 6.70 20.54
CA ARG A 397 23.31 6.83 21.99
C ARG A 397 24.61 6.59 22.77
N LYS A 398 24.63 7.03 24.03
CA LYS A 398 25.78 6.87 24.96
C LYS A 398 26.22 5.42 25.17
N ASP A 399 25.31 4.47 24.99
CA ASP A 399 25.57 3.03 25.08
C ASP A 399 26.11 2.42 23.77
N ASN A 400 26.52 3.26 22.80
CA ASN A 400 26.90 2.86 21.44
C ASN A 400 25.79 2.06 20.74
N THR A 401 24.55 2.53 20.82
CA THR A 401 23.43 1.94 20.07
C THR A 401 22.71 2.97 19.21
N VAL A 402 22.02 2.47 18.17
CA VAL A 402 21.09 3.24 17.34
C VAL A 402 19.71 2.62 17.44
N GLN A 403 18.70 3.48 17.60
CA GLN A 403 17.31 3.05 17.63
C GLN A 403 16.71 3.07 16.23
N TYR A 404 16.25 1.92 15.75
CA TYR A 404 15.59 1.79 14.45
C TYR A 404 14.39 0.82 14.55
N ARG A 405 13.24 1.26 14.03
CA ARG A 405 11.94 0.53 14.08
C ARG A 405 11.55 -0.01 15.48
N GLY A 406 11.95 0.70 16.54
CA GLY A 406 11.64 0.31 17.93
C GLY A 406 12.57 -0.76 18.51
N ASN A 407 13.67 -1.07 17.82
CA ASN A 407 14.75 -1.93 18.32
C ASN A 407 16.06 -1.14 18.46
N TYR A 408 17.00 -1.68 19.23
CA TYR A 408 18.34 -1.13 19.41
C TYR A 408 19.36 -1.97 18.67
N TYR A 409 20.20 -1.33 17.87
CA TYR A 409 21.28 -1.97 17.12
C TYR A 409 22.62 -1.47 17.65
N SER A 410 23.49 -2.39 18.05
CA SER A 410 24.80 -2.05 18.63
C SER A 410 25.81 -1.51 17.61
N LEU A 411 26.73 -0.67 18.08
CA LEU A 411 27.87 -0.14 17.35
C LEU A 411 29.15 -0.44 18.14
N PRO A 412 30.33 -0.52 17.48
CA PRO A 412 31.61 -0.71 18.16
C PRO A 412 31.84 0.32 19.28
N CYS A 413 32.41 -0.13 20.40
CA CYS A 413 32.80 0.77 21.48
C CYS A 413 33.74 1.89 20.97
N GLY A 414 33.40 3.14 21.29
CA GLY A 414 34.13 4.33 20.83
C GLY A 414 33.52 5.00 19.60
N THR A 415 32.43 4.44 19.06
CA THR A 415 31.64 5.11 18.00
C THR A 415 30.98 6.38 18.54
N TYR A 416 30.41 6.33 19.75
CA TYR A 416 29.89 7.52 20.42
C TYR A 416 31.03 8.42 20.89
N ARG A 417 31.15 9.62 20.31
CA ARG A 417 32.13 10.65 20.73
C ARG A 417 31.48 11.79 21.51
N SER A 418 30.36 12.28 21.00
CA SER A 418 29.60 13.39 21.58
C SER A 418 28.09 13.22 21.39
N GLY A 419 27.30 14.04 22.08
CA GLY A 419 25.84 14.11 21.93
C GLY A 419 25.34 14.51 20.53
N GLN A 420 26.25 14.77 19.58
CA GLN A 420 25.92 15.05 18.18
C GLN A 420 26.39 13.93 17.23
N THR A 421 26.94 12.83 17.75
CA THR A 421 27.39 11.71 16.93
C THR A 421 26.20 11.14 16.15
N ARG A 422 26.36 11.06 14.83
CA ARG A 422 25.37 10.52 13.90
C ARG A 422 26.01 9.50 12.98
N VAL A 423 25.21 8.50 12.62
CA VAL A 423 25.55 7.51 11.61
C VAL A 423 24.45 7.48 10.56
N TRP A 424 24.82 7.05 9.37
CA TRP A 424 23.89 6.78 8.29
C TRP A 424 23.38 5.34 8.40
N LEU A 425 22.08 5.14 8.19
CA LEU A 425 21.44 3.84 8.25
C LEU A 425 20.74 3.54 6.92
N GLN A 426 20.98 2.34 6.42
CA GLN A 426 20.28 1.78 5.26
C GLN A 426 19.76 0.37 5.57
N GLU A 427 18.62 0.01 4.98
CA GLU A 427 18.08 -1.33 5.02
C GLU A 427 18.40 -2.02 3.69
N THR A 428 19.21 -3.08 3.73
CA THR A 428 19.68 -3.79 2.53
C THR A 428 19.44 -5.27 2.71
N GLU A 429 18.61 -5.89 1.86
CA GLU A 429 18.39 -7.35 1.82
C GLU A 429 18.06 -7.99 3.18
N GLY A 430 17.24 -7.33 4.00
CA GLY A 430 16.88 -7.84 5.34
C GLY A 430 17.96 -7.59 6.42
N TYR A 431 18.93 -6.73 6.14
CA TYR A 431 19.92 -6.24 7.11
C TYR A 431 19.75 -4.75 7.36
N VAL A 432 20.23 -4.31 8.52
CA VAL A 432 20.45 -2.91 8.88
C VAL A 432 21.94 -2.66 8.80
N GLU A 433 22.35 -1.78 7.89
CA GLU A 433 23.73 -1.36 7.70
C GLU A 433 23.91 0.06 8.24
N LEU A 434 24.94 0.23 9.06
CA LEU A 434 25.26 1.48 9.74
C LEU A 434 26.61 1.98 9.21
N TYR A 435 26.65 3.21 8.72
CA TYR A 435 27.81 3.84 8.08
C TYR A 435 28.28 5.05 8.87
N SER A 436 29.60 5.23 8.95
CA SER A 436 30.22 6.40 9.56
C SER A 436 30.02 7.61 8.66
N LYS A 437 29.53 8.72 9.22
CA LYS A 437 29.36 9.96 8.46
C LYS A 437 30.71 10.59 8.06
N GLU A 438 31.75 10.41 8.88
CA GLU A 438 33.07 11.00 8.61
C GLU A 438 33.82 10.25 7.51
N THR A 439 33.69 8.93 7.46
CA THR A 439 34.52 8.08 6.60
C THR A 439 33.75 7.39 5.48
N GLY A 440 32.41 7.40 5.52
CA GLY A 440 31.54 6.67 4.60
C GLY A 440 31.64 5.13 4.70
N LYS A 441 32.46 4.61 5.62
CA LYS A 441 32.69 3.17 5.77
C LYS A 441 31.61 2.54 6.63
N ILE A 442 31.33 1.26 6.38
CA ILE A 442 30.44 0.46 7.21
C ILE A 442 31.04 0.29 8.61
N VAL A 443 30.24 0.63 9.62
CA VAL A 443 30.59 0.56 11.03
C VAL A 443 30.01 -0.70 11.66
N ALA A 444 28.79 -1.07 11.26
CA ALA A 444 28.12 -2.28 11.73
C ALA A 444 27.08 -2.77 10.72
N ARG A 445 26.84 -4.09 10.71
CA ARG A 445 25.77 -4.73 9.94
C ARG A 445 25.04 -5.71 10.85
N HIS A 446 23.72 -5.61 10.89
CA HIS A 446 22.86 -6.44 11.74
C HIS A 446 21.71 -7.05 10.97
N PRO A 447 21.23 -8.26 11.31
CA PRO A 447 19.96 -8.76 10.80
C PRO A 447 18.80 -7.85 11.20
N LEU A 448 17.89 -7.55 10.28
CA LEU A 448 16.71 -6.74 10.55
C LEU A 448 15.75 -7.50 11.48
N CYS A 449 15.42 -6.91 12.64
CA CYS A 449 14.44 -7.48 13.55
C CYS A 449 13.03 -6.92 13.28
N THR A 450 12.06 -7.81 13.05
CA THR A 450 10.65 -7.46 12.81
C THR A 450 9.82 -7.26 14.09
N ARG A 451 10.32 -7.75 15.23
CA ARG A 451 9.71 -7.52 16.56
C ARG A 451 10.06 -6.10 17.06
N LYS A 452 9.47 -5.65 18.16
CA LYS A 452 9.81 -4.37 18.82
C LYS A 452 10.41 -4.62 20.21
N GLY A 453 11.24 -3.68 20.68
CA GLY A 453 11.84 -3.71 22.02
C GLY A 453 13.01 -4.68 22.17
N LYS A 454 13.60 -5.17 21.07
CA LYS A 454 14.78 -6.04 21.11
C LYS A 454 16.06 -5.22 20.96
N THR A 455 17.14 -5.71 21.59
CA THR A 455 18.50 -5.22 21.39
C THR A 455 19.26 -6.26 20.58
N ILE A 456 19.70 -5.86 19.39
CA ILE A 456 20.46 -6.68 18.45
C ILE A 456 21.93 -6.29 18.64
N TYR A 457 22.66 -7.22 19.24
CA TYR A 457 24.01 -6.99 19.73
C TYR A 457 25.02 -7.86 18.99
N ASP A 458 26.14 -7.27 18.57
CA ASP A 458 27.30 -7.99 18.05
C ASP A 458 28.35 -8.06 19.17
N GLU A 459 28.84 -9.26 19.50
CA GLU A 459 29.84 -9.46 20.54
C GLU A 459 31.15 -8.68 20.29
N ARG A 460 31.47 -8.39 19.03
CA ARG A 460 32.63 -7.55 18.65
C ARG A 460 32.50 -6.11 19.12
N HIS A 461 31.29 -5.66 19.42
CA HIS A 461 31.02 -4.32 19.94
C HIS A 461 31.19 -4.19 21.45
N ARG A 462 31.52 -5.29 22.14
CA ARG A 462 31.64 -5.32 23.60
C ARG A 462 32.88 -4.57 24.08
N ARG A 463 32.73 -3.83 25.18
CA ARG A 463 33.86 -3.16 25.83
C ARG A 463 34.83 -4.21 26.38
N PRO A 464 36.13 -4.17 26.04
CA PRO A 464 37.12 -5.05 26.64
C PRO A 464 37.23 -4.75 28.15
N LYS A 465 37.06 -5.77 28.99
CA LYS A 465 36.88 -5.59 30.45
C LYS A 465 38.18 -5.50 31.27
N SER A 466 39.37 -5.74 30.72
CA SER A 466 40.57 -6.02 31.56
C SER A 466 41.88 -5.30 31.22
N ILE A 467 41.99 -4.61 30.07
CA ILE A 467 43.29 -4.07 29.61
C ILE A 467 43.87 -3.00 30.56
N GLY A 468 43.01 -2.20 31.19
CA GLY A 468 43.44 -1.15 32.12
C GLY A 468 44.00 -1.70 33.45
N ALA A 469 43.29 -2.65 34.07
CA ALA A 469 43.70 -3.20 35.37
C ALA A 469 45.01 -3.99 35.27
N GLN A 470 45.24 -4.68 34.16
CA GLN A 470 46.47 -5.47 33.94
C GLN A 470 47.71 -4.57 33.84
N LYS A 471 47.64 -3.47 33.09
CA LYS A 471 48.73 -2.48 33.01
C LYS A 471 49.02 -1.80 34.37
N LEU A 472 47.98 -1.56 35.17
CA LEU A 472 48.15 -1.00 36.52
C LEU A 472 48.86 -2.00 37.45
N ALA A 473 48.44 -3.26 37.42
CA ALA A 473 49.07 -4.33 38.20
C ALA A 473 50.54 -4.52 37.82
N GLU A 474 50.86 -4.53 36.52
CA GLU A 474 52.24 -4.59 36.02
C GLU A 474 53.12 -3.46 36.54
N ARG A 475 52.62 -2.21 36.54
CA ARG A 475 53.36 -1.05 37.07
C ARG A 475 53.67 -1.17 38.56
N ILE A 476 52.71 -1.65 39.35
CA ILE A 476 52.92 -1.86 40.80
C ILE A 476 53.97 -2.94 41.01
N LEU A 477 53.87 -4.07 40.30
CA LEU A 477 54.84 -5.16 40.39
C LEU A 477 56.25 -4.74 39.99
N VAL A 478 56.40 -3.93 38.94
CA VAL A 478 57.70 -3.39 38.53
C VAL A 478 58.30 -2.50 39.62
N TYR A 479 57.50 -1.64 40.27
CA TYR A 479 57.98 -0.77 41.34
C TYR A 479 58.51 -1.55 42.55
N VAL A 480 57.81 -2.59 42.96
CA VAL A 480 58.23 -3.46 44.08
C VAL A 480 59.20 -4.55 43.65
N SER A 481 59.81 -4.44 42.45
CA SER A 481 60.79 -5.39 41.93
C SER A 481 60.29 -6.85 41.89
N GLY A 482 59.00 -7.06 41.61
CA GLY A 482 58.39 -8.38 41.51
C GLY A 482 58.17 -9.08 42.86
N ASN A 483 58.06 -8.34 43.96
CA ASN A 483 57.82 -8.91 45.29
C ASN A 483 56.61 -9.88 45.31
N ARG A 484 56.84 -11.09 45.82
CA ARG A 484 55.88 -12.20 45.82
C ARG A 484 54.65 -11.93 46.69
N GLU A 485 54.80 -11.21 47.78
CA GLU A 485 53.71 -10.88 48.69
C GLU A 485 52.75 -9.90 48.03
N VAL A 486 53.29 -8.85 47.41
CA VAL A 486 52.49 -7.86 46.67
C VAL A 486 51.72 -8.51 45.50
N ALA A 487 52.33 -9.48 44.81
CA ALA A 487 51.66 -10.27 43.79
C ALA A 487 50.52 -11.14 44.37
N LEU A 488 50.77 -11.83 45.48
CA LEU A 488 49.78 -12.68 46.15
C LEU A 488 48.60 -11.87 46.69
N TRP A 489 48.86 -10.67 47.20
CA TRP A 489 47.81 -9.74 47.64
C TRP A 489 46.92 -9.31 46.48
N MET A 490 47.52 -8.95 45.33
CA MET A 490 46.77 -8.58 44.13
C MET A 490 45.93 -9.74 43.57
N GLU A 491 46.45 -10.97 43.59
CA GLU A 491 45.71 -12.15 43.15
C GLU A 491 44.49 -12.40 44.06
N ASN A 492 44.69 -12.34 45.37
CA ASN A 492 43.61 -12.50 46.35
C ASN A 492 42.57 -11.36 46.28
N LEU A 493 43.02 -10.12 46.04
CA LEU A 493 42.15 -8.97 45.80
C LEU A 493 41.30 -9.19 44.53
N LYS A 494 41.90 -9.67 43.44
CA LYS A 494 41.18 -9.98 42.20
C LYS A 494 40.15 -11.09 42.40
N ARG A 495 40.51 -12.14 43.15
CA ARG A 495 39.63 -13.27 43.46
C ARG A 495 38.44 -12.87 44.35
N LYS A 496 38.67 -12.05 45.38
CA LYS A 496 37.63 -11.67 46.34
C LYS A 496 36.81 -10.46 45.91
N LYS A 497 37.39 -9.53 45.15
CA LYS A 497 36.79 -8.23 44.79
C LYS A 497 37.02 -7.87 43.32
N GLU A 498 36.66 -8.76 42.39
CA GLU A 498 36.88 -8.58 40.95
C GLU A 498 36.36 -7.22 40.42
N ARG A 499 35.17 -6.79 40.86
CA ARG A 499 34.54 -5.53 40.43
C ARG A 499 35.34 -4.28 40.83
N TYR A 500 35.99 -4.32 42.00
CA TYR A 500 36.74 -3.19 42.59
C TYR A 500 38.25 -3.33 42.40
N TYR A 501 38.70 -4.38 41.70
CA TYR A 501 40.12 -4.68 41.54
C TYR A 501 40.89 -3.48 40.98
N LYS A 502 40.37 -2.86 39.91
CA LYS A 502 41.00 -1.69 39.28
C LYS A 502 41.11 -0.50 40.22
N ASP A 503 40.04 -0.17 40.95
CA ASP A 503 39.99 1.01 41.82
C ASP A 503 41.00 0.87 42.98
N ASN A 504 41.13 -0.34 43.52
CA ASN A 504 42.12 -0.63 44.56
C ASN A 504 43.57 -0.50 44.05
N LEU A 505 43.85 -0.91 42.81
CA LEU A 505 45.17 -0.71 42.21
C LEU A 505 45.46 0.77 41.93
N GLU A 506 44.46 1.58 41.59
CA GLU A 506 44.63 3.02 41.38
C GLU A 506 44.99 3.74 42.68
N VAL A 507 44.36 3.37 43.80
CA VAL A 507 44.73 3.89 45.13
C VAL A 507 46.20 3.59 45.45
N VAL A 508 46.63 2.34 45.23
CA VAL A 508 48.02 1.91 45.48
C VAL A 508 49.01 2.63 44.56
N LEU A 509 48.66 2.87 43.29
CA LEU A 509 49.53 3.62 42.37
C LEU A 509 49.64 5.10 42.73
N HIS A 510 48.57 5.72 43.23
CA HIS A 510 48.58 7.14 43.58
C HIS A 510 49.44 7.43 44.81
N MET A 511 49.56 6.47 45.74
CA MET A 511 50.39 6.59 46.93
C MET A 511 51.87 6.27 46.70
N MET A 512 52.23 5.50 45.67
CA MET A 512 53.61 5.07 45.38
C MET A 512 54.65 6.22 45.35
N PRO A 513 54.37 7.41 44.77
CA PRO A 513 55.35 8.51 44.76
C PRO A 513 55.73 9.06 46.14
N GLY A 514 54.91 8.82 47.17
CA GLY A 514 55.12 9.34 48.52
C GLY A 514 55.81 8.38 49.49
N TYR A 515 56.04 7.13 49.10
CA TYR A 515 56.60 6.10 49.99
C TYR A 515 57.62 5.24 49.26
N ASP A 516 58.72 4.91 49.94
CA ASP A 516 59.69 3.95 49.42
C ASP A 516 59.07 2.55 49.24
N LYS A 517 59.63 1.75 48.33
CA LYS A 517 59.13 0.42 47.98
C LYS A 517 59.06 -0.51 49.20
N ASP A 518 59.99 -0.37 50.14
CA ASP A 518 60.07 -1.24 51.32
C ASP A 518 58.91 -0.96 52.31
N ILE A 519 58.45 0.29 52.38
CA ILE A 519 57.28 0.68 53.19
C ILE A 519 56.01 0.07 52.60
N LEU A 520 55.89 0.09 51.27
CA LEU A 520 54.75 -0.51 50.57
C LEU A 520 54.71 -2.03 50.73
N ILE A 521 55.86 -2.70 50.62
CA ILE A 521 55.98 -4.15 50.84
C ILE A 521 55.56 -4.50 52.28
N GLU A 522 56.09 -3.79 53.28
CA GLU A 522 55.76 -4.01 54.69
C GLU A 522 54.27 -3.79 55.00
N ALA A 523 53.66 -2.74 54.43
CA ALA A 523 52.23 -2.50 54.58
C ALA A 523 51.37 -3.59 53.93
N VAL A 524 51.78 -4.09 52.75
CA VAL A 524 51.07 -5.19 52.07
C VAL A 524 51.25 -6.52 52.80
N HIS A 525 52.42 -6.77 53.40
CA HIS A 525 52.67 -7.92 54.27
C HIS A 525 51.68 -7.94 55.45
N ILE A 526 51.55 -6.80 56.16
CA ILE A 526 50.58 -6.67 57.26
C ILE A 526 49.13 -6.87 56.78
N CYS A 527 48.80 -6.38 55.58
CA CYS A 527 47.49 -6.62 54.96
C CYS A 527 47.25 -8.10 54.65
N LEU A 528 48.26 -8.83 54.16
CA LEU A 528 48.15 -10.26 53.87
C LEU A 528 47.96 -11.08 55.13
N ASP A 529 48.76 -10.83 56.16
CA ASP A 529 48.69 -11.54 57.45
C ASP A 529 47.32 -11.38 58.11
N LYS A 530 46.73 -10.17 58.01
CA LYS A 530 45.40 -9.88 58.54
C LYS A 530 44.25 -10.24 57.58
N GLY A 531 44.56 -10.73 56.37
CA GLY A 531 43.57 -11.09 55.35
C GLY A 531 42.78 -9.90 54.79
N ILE A 532 43.36 -8.69 54.81
CA ILE A 532 42.74 -7.43 54.37
C ILE A 532 43.08 -7.16 52.90
N TYR A 533 42.05 -7.13 52.05
CA TYR A 533 42.18 -6.87 50.62
C TYR A 533 41.46 -5.57 50.26
N ASN A 534 42.11 -4.44 50.59
CA ASN A 534 41.61 -3.08 50.36
C ASN A 534 42.79 -2.09 50.20
N GLY A 535 42.79 -1.28 49.13
CA GLY A 535 43.83 -0.29 48.83
C GLY A 535 43.90 0.87 49.83
N ASP A 536 42.79 1.32 50.41
CA ASP A 536 42.77 2.36 51.45
C ASP A 536 43.38 1.85 52.77
N SER A 537 43.24 0.55 53.04
CA SER A 537 43.91 -0.09 54.17
C SER A 537 45.43 -0.15 53.96
N VAL A 538 45.88 -0.47 52.74
CA VAL A 538 47.31 -0.42 52.37
C VAL A 538 47.85 1.01 52.51
N LYS A 539 47.07 2.02 52.08
CA LYS A 539 47.41 3.44 52.27
C LYS A 539 47.58 3.83 53.74
N SER A 540 46.59 3.52 54.56
CA SER A 540 46.62 3.81 56.00
C SER A 540 47.80 3.12 56.70
N LEU A 541 48.15 1.90 56.28
CA LEU A 541 49.29 1.16 56.81
C LEU A 541 50.64 1.73 56.35
N CYS A 542 50.76 2.18 55.10
CA CYS A 542 51.97 2.89 54.65
C CYS A 542 52.20 4.18 55.45
N GLU A 543 51.15 4.95 55.73
CA GLU A 543 51.23 6.14 56.58
C GLU A 543 51.67 5.81 58.02
N HIS A 544 51.25 4.66 58.54
CA HIS A 544 51.64 4.20 59.86
C HIS A 544 53.10 3.72 59.90
N VAL A 545 53.52 2.86 58.97
CA VAL A 545 54.88 2.33 58.84
C VAL A 545 55.87 3.47 58.59
N HIS A 546 55.53 4.44 57.75
CA HIS A 546 56.36 5.62 57.48
C HIS A 546 56.56 6.48 58.75
N ARG A 547 55.48 6.75 59.51
CA ARG A 547 55.57 7.48 60.79
C ARG A 547 56.38 6.75 61.84
N ARG A 548 56.28 5.42 61.89
CA ARG A 548 57.06 4.58 62.81
C ARG A 548 58.55 4.65 62.49
N ARG A 549 58.94 4.47 61.22
CA ARG A 549 60.35 4.57 60.79
C ARG A 549 60.93 5.97 61.04
N ASN A 550 60.16 7.03 60.82
CA ASN A 550 60.62 8.40 61.12
C ASN A 550 60.86 8.62 62.63
N LYS A 551 60.02 8.06 63.52
CA LYS A 551 60.23 8.13 64.97
C LYS A 551 61.44 7.33 65.45
N GLU A 552 61.67 6.14 64.89
CA GLU A 552 62.85 5.32 65.20
C GLU A 552 64.15 6.03 64.76
N THR A 553 64.10 6.83 63.70
CA THR A 553 65.25 7.63 63.20
C THR A 553 65.52 8.88 64.06
N GLU A 554 64.53 9.40 64.79
CA GLU A 554 64.68 10.52 65.73
C GLU A 554 65.23 10.08 67.10
N THR A 555 64.89 8.88 67.57
CA THR A 555 65.37 8.33 68.86
C THR A 555 66.85 7.92 68.86
N ASP A 556 67.46 7.70 67.70
CA ASP A 556 68.89 7.36 67.58
C ASP A 556 69.84 8.58 67.72
N ARG A 557 69.29 9.79 67.92
CA ARG A 557 70.06 11.05 68.02
C ARG A 557 70.10 11.70 69.42
N THR A 558 69.42 11.16 70.42
CA THR A 558 69.39 11.78 71.76
C THR A 558 69.52 10.73 72.87
N ASP A 559 70.75 10.49 73.28
CA ASP A 559 71.08 9.72 74.48
C ASP A 559 71.67 10.69 75.54
N SER A 560 70.81 11.20 76.44
CA SER A 560 71.19 11.74 77.77
C SER A 560 69.96 12.15 78.62
N CYS A 561 69.43 11.19 79.41
CA CYS A 561 68.80 11.29 80.76
C CYS A 561 67.59 12.24 81.09
N PRO A 562 66.80 11.99 82.17
CA PRO A 562 65.32 11.96 82.18
C PRO A 562 64.69 12.86 83.30
N PRO A 563 63.48 12.62 83.89
CA PRO A 563 62.19 12.05 83.43
C PRO A 563 60.98 13.02 83.65
N ARG A 564 59.78 12.69 83.12
CA ARG A 564 58.50 12.82 83.86
C ARG A 564 57.33 12.07 83.20
N GLN A 565 56.53 11.46 84.06
CA GLN A 565 55.42 10.53 83.81
C GLN A 565 54.17 11.16 83.19
N THR A 566 53.37 10.26 82.58
CA THR A 566 51.88 10.13 82.52
C THR A 566 51.45 9.90 81.07
N GLY A 567 50.62 8.94 80.69
CA GLY A 567 49.91 7.88 81.38
C GLY A 567 49.03 7.14 80.35
N LEU A 568 48.86 5.84 80.57
CA LEU A 568 47.73 4.99 80.16
C LEU A 568 47.38 4.82 78.67
N ILE A 569 47.75 3.60 78.23
CA ILE A 569 47.26 2.79 77.13
C ILE A 569 45.71 2.81 77.03
N GLN A 570 45.19 3.10 75.83
CA GLN A 570 43.87 2.63 75.38
C GLN A 570 44.03 1.78 74.11
N SER A 571 43.26 0.69 74.09
CA SER A 571 43.54 -0.53 73.33
C SER A 571 43.08 -0.52 71.86
N TYR A 572 43.73 -1.38 71.07
CA TYR A 572 43.59 -1.58 69.62
C TYR A 572 42.18 -1.95 69.08
N ASN A 573 41.15 -2.08 69.91
CA ASN A 573 39.84 -2.61 69.51
C ASN A 573 38.76 -1.56 69.20
N GLU A 574 39.00 -0.26 69.41
CA GLU A 574 37.95 0.77 69.25
C GLU A 574 37.90 1.45 67.87
N ILE A 575 38.82 1.14 66.95
CA ILE A 575 38.87 1.76 65.61
C ILE A 575 38.00 1.01 64.57
N PHE A 576 37.59 -0.23 64.83
CA PHE A 576 36.94 -1.12 63.84
C PHE A 576 35.48 -1.51 64.15
N HIS A 577 34.63 -0.56 64.58
CA HIS A 577 33.18 -0.80 64.66
C HIS A 577 32.29 0.11 63.81
N GLY A 578 32.86 0.85 62.85
CA GLY A 578 32.11 1.81 62.03
C GLY A 578 31.68 1.38 60.62
N TYR A 579 32.15 0.25 60.08
CA TYR A 579 31.92 -0.09 58.66
C TYR A 579 31.49 -1.54 58.47
N ASP A 580 30.32 -1.86 59.01
CA ASP A 580 29.54 -3.00 58.53
C ASP A 580 28.05 -2.62 58.58
N LYS A 581 27.62 -1.85 57.57
CA LYS A 581 26.22 -1.58 57.18
C LYS A 581 26.20 -0.69 55.94
N THR A 582 26.27 -1.29 54.75
CA THR A 582 25.34 -1.13 53.60
C THR A 582 25.93 -1.73 52.33
#